data_AF-A0A2S9IUF1-F1
#
_entry.id   AF-A0A2S9IUF1-F1
#
_cell.length_a   1.000
_cell.length_b   1.000
_cell.length_c   1.000
_cell.angle_alpha   90.00
_cell.angle_beta   90.00
_cell.angle_gamma   90.00
#
_symmetry.space_group_name_H-M   'P 1'
#
loop_
_entity.id
_entity.type
_entity.pdbx_description
1 polymer ?
#
loop_
_entity_poly.entity_id
_entity_poly.type
_entity_poly.pdbx_seq_one_letter_code
_entity_poly.pdbx_strand_id
1 'polypeptide(L)' 'MQRYRFDQKAILIPAIAELLNRGVGVDEIDIHLSRIGPVDLDLFQQCLGDMLGDVLASSEMLDHDNRMAA' A
#
# COMPACT_ATOMS: atom_id res chain seq x y z
N MET A 1 -10.52 0.91 26.98
CA MET A 1 -11.05 1.04 25.60
C MET A 1 -9.90 1.44 24.70
N GLN A 2 -9.26 0.46 24.03
CA GLN A 2 -8.18 0.76 23.10
C GLN A 2 -8.80 1.35 21.85
N ARG A 3 -8.68 2.67 21.66
CA ARG A 3 -8.99 3.32 20.39
C ARG A 3 -7.96 2.77 19.39
N TYR A 4 -8.37 1.79 18.58
CA TYR A 4 -7.54 1.31 17.49
C TYR A 4 -7.34 2.49 16.54
N ARG A 5 -6.13 3.05 16.54
CA ARG A 5 -5.75 4.13 15.65
C ARG A 5 -4.85 3.54 14.58
N PHE A 6 -5.17 3.85 13.35
CA PHE A 6 -4.41 3.43 12.19
C PHE A 6 -3.38 4.52 11.85
N ASP A 7 -2.57 4.92 12.84
CA ASP A 7 -1.51 5.93 12.71
C ASP A 7 -0.12 5.32 12.54
N GLN A 8 -0.01 3.99 12.57
CA GLN A 8 1.26 3.28 12.48
C GLN A 8 1.29 2.39 11.25
N LYS A 9 2.36 2.51 10.44
CA LYS A 9 2.59 1.64 9.27
C LYS A 9 2.55 0.16 9.65
N ALA A 10 3.08 -0.21 10.81
CA ALA A 10 3.10 -1.59 11.30
C ALA A 10 1.70 -2.21 11.50
N ILE A 11 0.68 -1.39 11.72
CA ILE A 11 -0.72 -1.83 11.87
C ILE A 11 -1.47 -1.64 10.55
N LEU A 12 -1.19 -0.55 9.85
CA LEU A 12 -1.84 -0.17 8.61
C LEU A 12 -1.51 -1.14 7.47
N ILE A 13 -0.23 -1.47 7.27
CA ILE A 13 0.23 -2.38 6.21
C ILE A 13 -0.46 -3.75 6.26
N PRO A 14 -0.43 -4.50 7.39
CA PRO A 14 -1.10 -5.80 7.43
C PRO A 14 -2.62 -5.69 7.28
N ALA A 15 -3.25 -4.61 7.78
CA ALA A 15 -4.67 -4.40 7.61
C ALA A 15 -5.06 -4.12 6.14
N ILE A 16 -4.29 -3.28 5.46
CA ILE A 16 -4.45 -3.02 4.02
C ILE A 16 -4.22 -4.31 3.23
N ALA A 17 -3.13 -5.03 3.51
CA ALA A 17 -2.78 -6.26 2.81
C ALA A 17 -3.86 -7.33 2.97
N GLU A 18 -4.45 -7.48 4.16
CA GLU A 18 -5.55 -8.43 4.36
C GLU A 18 -6.80 -8.04 3.56
N LEU A 19 -7.13 -6.75 3.49
CA LEU A 19 -8.27 -6.26 2.71
C LEU A 19 -8.04 -6.42 1.20
N LEU A 20 -6.84 -6.10 0.71
CA LEU A 20 -6.44 -6.34 -0.68
C LEU A 20 -6.52 -7.83 -1.03
N ASN A 21 -6.08 -8.71 -0.14
CA ASN A 21 -6.12 -10.17 -0.35
C ASN A 21 -7.58 -10.71 -0.40
N ARG A 22 -8.51 -10.01 0.27
CA ARG A 22 -9.96 -10.28 0.14
C ARG A 22 -10.57 -9.73 -1.15
N GLY A 23 -9.79 -9.03 -1.99
CA GLY A 23 -10.24 -8.40 -3.22
C GLY A 23 -10.91 -7.04 -3.02
N VAL A 24 -10.73 -6.41 -1.85
CA VAL A 24 -11.25 -5.07 -1.59
C VAL A 24 -10.42 -4.06 -2.38
N GLY A 25 -11.11 -3.18 -3.12
CA GLY A 25 -10.45 -2.11 -3.87
C GLY A 25 -9.78 -1.13 -2.93
N VAL A 26 -8.65 -0.55 -3.37
CA VAL A 26 -7.89 0.39 -2.55
C VAL A 26 -8.74 1.56 -2.03
N ASP A 27 -9.62 2.07 -2.88
CA ASP A 27 -10.57 3.16 -2.61
C ASP A 27 -11.70 2.78 -1.63
N GLU A 28 -11.81 1.50 -1.29
CA GLU A 28 -12.76 1.00 -0.28
C GLU A 28 -12.06 0.70 1.05
N ILE A 29 -10.73 0.54 1.06
CA ILE A 29 -9.98 0.18 2.26
C ILE A 29 -10.05 1.30 3.30
N ASP A 30 -9.92 2.57 2.89
CA ASP A 30 -10.07 3.71 3.78
C ASP A 30 -11.47 3.74 4.42
N ILE A 31 -12.52 3.42 3.64
CA ILE A 31 -13.91 3.33 4.12
C ILE A 31 -14.03 2.24 5.19
N HIS A 32 -13.45 1.06 4.95
CA HIS A 32 -13.46 -0.05 5.89
C HIS A 32 -12.68 0.25 7.17
N LEU A 33 -11.50 0.85 7.05
CA LEU A 33 -10.67 1.21 8.20
C LEU A 33 -11.28 2.36 9.02
N SER A 34 -11.88 3.35 8.36
CA SER A 34 -12.57 4.48 9.00
C SER A 34 -13.76 4.04 9.87
N ARG A 35 -14.41 2.92 9.53
CA ARG A 35 -15.45 2.29 10.37
C ARG A 35 -14.92 1.68 11.66
N ILE A 36 -13.65 1.28 11.70
CA ILE A 36 -13.00 0.64 12.85
C ILE A 36 -12.40 1.72 13.77
N GLY A 37 -11.79 2.75 13.19
CA GLY A 37 -11.18 3.84 13.93
C GLY A 37 -10.66 4.94 13.02
N PRO A 38 -10.16 6.06 13.59
CA PRO A 38 -9.58 7.13 12.79
C PRO A 38 -8.37 6.60 12.03
N VAL A 39 -8.44 6.74 10.71
CA VAL A 39 -7.38 6.42 9.76
C VAL A 39 -6.61 7.67 9.40
N ASP A 40 -5.29 7.54 9.37
CA ASP A 40 -4.43 8.55 8.78
C ASP A 40 -4.36 8.32 7.26
N LEU A 41 -5.10 9.14 6.51
CA LEU A 41 -5.19 9.03 5.05
C LEU A 41 -3.86 9.34 4.36
N ASP A 42 -3.06 10.22 4.93
CA ASP A 42 -1.74 10.59 4.40
C ASP A 42 -0.80 9.38 4.51
N LEU A 43 -0.78 8.73 5.69
CA LEU A 43 -0.04 7.51 5.91
C LEU A 43 -0.53 6.34 5.05
N PHE A 44 -1.85 6.24 4.84
CA PHE A 44 -2.44 5.24 3.94
C PHE A 44 -1.95 5.41 2.51
N GLN A 45 -2.03 6.62 1.96
CA GLN A 45 -1.54 6.91 0.62
C GLN A 45 -0.03 6.67 0.50
N GLN A 46 0.75 7.03 1.52
CA GLN A 46 2.18 6.72 1.55
C GLN A 46 2.44 5.21 1.54
N CYS A 47 1.79 4.44 2.41
CA CYS A 47 1.95 2.99 2.47
C CYS A 47 1.53 2.30 1.17
N LEU A 48 0.46 2.78 0.55
CA LEU A 48 -0.01 2.27 -0.72
C LEU A 48 0.96 2.59 -1.84
N GLY A 49 1.44 3.84 -1.91
CA GLY A 49 2.43 4.28 -2.87
C GLY A 49 3.75 3.52 -2.72
N ASP A 50 4.15 3.20 -1.49
CA ASP A 50 5.33 2.37 -1.19
C ASP A 50 5.13 0.93 -1.69
N MET A 51 3.97 0.32 -1.41
CA MET A 51 3.64 -1.04 -1.88
C MET A 51 3.51 -1.15 -3.40
N LEU A 52 2.86 -0.18 -4.05
CA LEU A 52 2.69 -0.17 -5.51
C LEU A 52 3.99 0.27 -6.22
N GLY A 53 4.70 1.21 -5.61
CA GLY A 53 5.98 1.72 -6.08
C GLY A 53 7.07 0.66 -6.03
N ASP A 54 7.11 -0.18 -5.00
CA ASP A 54 8.04 -1.32 -4.91
C ASP A 54 7.78 -2.36 -6.03
N VAL A 55 6.52 -2.60 -6.37
CA VAL A 55 6.12 -3.48 -7.49
C VAL A 55 6.51 -2.89 -8.84
N LEU A 56 6.37 -1.57 -9.03
CA LEU A 56 6.74 -0.88 -10.28
C LEU A 56 8.27 -0.69 -10.42
N ALA A 57 8.97 -0.38 -9.33
CA ALA A 57 10.43 -0.25 -9.30
C ALA A 57 11.12 -1.59 -9.59
N SER A 58 10.52 -2.70 -9.18
CA SER A 58 10.97 -4.05 -9.57
C SER A 58 10.79 -4.35 -11.07
N SER A 59 9.96 -3.58 -11.79
CA SER A 59 9.74 -3.75 -13.24
C SER A 59 10.71 -2.95 -14.11
N GLU A 60 11.32 -1.87 -13.59
CA GLU A 60 12.25 -1.00 -14.36
C GLU A 60 13.68 -1.56 -14.47
N MET A 61 13.95 -2.78 -13.99
CA MET A 61 15.29 -3.39 -14.04
C MET A 61 15.52 -4.30 -15.27
N LEU A 62 14.59 -4.33 -16.24
CA LEU A 62 14.64 -5.22 -17.41
C LEU A 62 14.95 -4.53 -18.76
N ASP A 63 15.29 -3.24 -18.79
CA ASP A 63 15.55 -2.51 -20.07
C ASP A 63 16.97 -1.89 -20.13
N HIS A 64 18.02 -2.66 -19.85
CA HIS A 64 19.41 -2.20 -20.06
C HIS A 64 20.30 -3.12 -20.92
N ASP A 65 19.77 -4.21 -21.45
CA ASP A 65 20.52 -5.16 -22.29
C ASP A 65 20.21 -4.97 -23.79
N ASN A 66 20.49 -3.81 -24.38
CA ASN A 66 20.58 -3.67 -25.83
C ASN A 66 21.44 -2.48 -26.29
N ARG A 67 22.69 -2.40 -25.82
CA ARG A 67 23.65 -1.44 -26.39
C ARG A 67 25.07 -2.01 -26.51
N MET A 68 25.20 -3.15 -27.15
CA MET A 68 26.47 -3.63 -27.74
C MET A 68 26.22 -4.34 -29.07
N ALA A 69 25.89 -3.57 -30.11
CA ALA A 69 26.07 -3.98 -31.51
C ALA A 69 25.94 -2.77 -32.45
N ALA A 70 27.01 -1.98 -32.56
CA ALA A 70 27.26 -1.10 -33.71
C ALA A 70 28.77 -0.86 -33.83
#